data_AF-A0A9E7G020-F1
#
_entry.id   AF-A0A9E7G020-F1
#
_cell.length_a   1.000
_cell.length_b   1.000
_cell.length_c   1.000
_cell.angle_alpha   90.00
_cell.angle_beta   90.00
_cell.angle_gamma   90.00
#
_symmetry.space_group_name_H-M   'P 1'
#
loop_
_entity.id
_entity.type
_entity.pdbx_description
1 polymer ?
#
loop_
_entity_poly.entity_id
_entity_poly.type
_entity_poly.pdbx_seq_one_letter_code
_entity_poly.pdbx_strand_id
1 'polypeptide(L)'
;MYPSGPPFPWNSQPCPVEASTLYSFASRCFHFIHEAVTILMDTAILCFGILPWFWKVSGNLVAYLGLDAENEIMHTLSFLAGVMIWSQLPDGELREKIEKLAASLKFPLKKLFVVDGSTRSSHSNAYMYGFFNNKRIVLYDTLIQQCTNEEEVVAVIAHELGHWKLNHTMYSFIAVQHTVIPLQHLVNFGLNLVSRTFEFQADAFAKKLGYAKALCAGLIKLQEENLSAMNTDPWYSAYHYSHPPLVERLAAIEEPDSKKED
;
A
#
# COMPACT_ATOMS: atom_id res chain seq x y z
N MET A 1 4.48 -34.84 53.13
CA MET A 1 3.20 -34.10 53.20
C MET A 1 3.44 -32.78 52.50
N TYR A 2 3.08 -32.66 51.21
CA TYR A 2 3.06 -31.38 50.49
C TYR A 2 1.60 -31.02 50.22
N PRO A 3 1.17 -29.77 50.49
CA PRO A 3 -0.22 -29.40 50.30
C PRO A 3 -0.48 -29.17 48.80
N SER A 4 -1.53 -29.82 48.30
CA SER A 4 -2.12 -29.57 46.99
C SER A 4 -2.68 -28.15 46.93
N GLY A 5 -2.18 -27.33 45.99
CA GLY A 5 -2.73 -26.01 45.68
C GLY A 5 -4.14 -26.10 45.08
N PRO A 6 -4.90 -24.99 45.05
CA PRO A 6 -6.29 -25.00 44.60
C PRO A 6 -6.39 -25.28 43.10
N PRO A 7 -7.46 -25.95 42.63
CA PRO A 7 -7.66 -26.23 41.22
C PRO A 7 -8.05 -24.93 40.47
N PHE A 8 -7.40 -24.68 39.34
CA PHE A 8 -7.82 -23.62 38.40
C PHE A 8 -9.19 -23.97 37.79
N PRO A 9 -10.17 -23.05 37.79
CA PRO A 9 -11.51 -23.34 37.31
C PRO A 9 -11.58 -23.20 35.77
N TRP A 10 -11.77 -24.30 35.05
CA TRP A 10 -11.95 -24.31 33.59
C TRP A 10 -13.43 -24.22 33.15
N ASN A 11 -14.37 -23.91 34.06
CA ASN A 11 -15.82 -24.06 33.80
C ASN A 11 -16.65 -22.77 33.82
N SER A 12 -16.05 -21.58 33.81
CA SER A 12 -16.77 -20.33 33.58
C SER A 12 -16.50 -19.84 32.17
N GLN A 13 -17.53 -19.83 31.30
CA GLN A 13 -17.42 -19.11 30.04
C GLN A 13 -17.09 -17.64 30.35
N PRO A 14 -16.09 -17.05 29.67
CA PRO A 14 -15.71 -15.66 29.92
C PRO A 14 -16.89 -14.73 29.64
N CYS A 15 -17.02 -13.67 30.45
CA CYS A 15 -17.99 -12.62 30.19
C CYS A 15 -17.77 -12.07 28.76
N PRO A 16 -18.82 -11.71 27.98
CA PRO A 16 -18.68 -11.27 26.59
C PRO A 16 -17.62 -10.18 26.35
N VAL A 17 -17.36 -9.34 27.36
CA VAL A 17 -16.35 -8.27 27.35
C VAL A 17 -14.91 -8.82 27.47
N GLU A 18 -14.71 -9.86 28.29
CA GLU A 18 -13.41 -10.54 28.40
C GLU A 18 -13.11 -11.38 27.16
N ALA A 19 -14.13 -12.05 26.61
CA ALA A 19 -14.03 -12.78 25.36
C ALA A 19 -13.65 -11.85 24.17
N SER A 20 -14.28 -10.68 24.07
CA SER A 20 -13.97 -9.69 23.02
C SER A 20 -12.58 -9.07 23.20
N THR A 21 -12.13 -8.87 24.44
CA THR A 21 -10.78 -8.37 24.74
C THR A 21 -9.72 -9.40 24.38
N LEU A 22 -9.90 -10.67 24.76
CA LEU A 22 -9.01 -11.77 24.39
C LEU A 22 -8.97 -11.99 22.87
N TYR A 23 -10.12 -11.90 22.20
CA TYR A 23 -10.19 -11.93 20.74
C TYR A 23 -9.44 -10.78 20.09
N SER A 24 -9.55 -9.55 20.64
CA SER A 24 -8.81 -8.39 20.12
C SER A 24 -7.30 -8.54 20.27
N PHE A 25 -6.83 -9.14 21.37
CA PHE A 25 -5.43 -9.43 21.59
C PHE A 25 -4.91 -10.53 20.66
N ALA A 26 -5.64 -11.65 20.55
CA ALA A 26 -5.32 -12.72 19.62
C ALA A 26 -5.31 -12.24 18.17
N SER A 27 -6.29 -11.41 17.79
CA SER A 27 -6.34 -10.76 16.48
C SER A 27 -5.10 -9.89 16.23
N ARG A 28 -4.62 -9.10 17.20
CA ARG A 28 -3.41 -8.27 17.04
C ARG A 28 -2.15 -9.11 16.80
N CYS A 29 -1.96 -10.18 17.57
CA CYS A 29 -0.83 -11.09 17.36
C CYS A 29 -0.92 -11.81 16.02
N PHE A 30 -2.12 -12.25 15.63
CA PHE A 30 -2.36 -12.86 14.32
C PHE A 30 -2.04 -11.89 13.19
N HIS A 31 -2.50 -10.63 13.25
CA HIS A 31 -2.20 -9.61 12.24
C HIS A 31 -0.71 -9.34 12.13
N PHE A 32 0.02 -9.23 13.24
CA PHE A 32 1.47 -9.02 13.22
C PHE A 32 2.22 -10.19 12.55
N ILE A 33 1.86 -11.43 12.88
CA ILE A 33 2.47 -12.62 12.28
C ILE A 33 2.08 -12.73 10.80
N HIS A 34 0.81 -12.49 10.48
CA HIS A 34 0.31 -12.48 9.11
C HIS A 34 1.04 -11.44 8.25
N GLU A 35 1.21 -10.22 8.74
CA GLU A 35 1.97 -9.17 8.03
C GLU A 35 3.43 -9.59 7.81
N ALA A 36 4.10 -10.14 8.82
CA ALA A 36 5.47 -10.64 8.67
C ALA A 36 5.59 -11.75 7.63
N VAL A 37 4.65 -12.71 7.63
CA VAL A 37 4.58 -13.78 6.62
C VAL A 37 4.27 -13.22 5.24
N THR A 38 3.39 -12.23 5.14
CA THR A 38 3.02 -11.57 3.87
C THR A 38 4.25 -10.89 3.26
N ILE A 39 5.01 -10.13 4.05
CA ILE A 39 6.26 -9.49 3.59
C ILE A 39 7.26 -10.53 3.09
N LEU A 40 7.41 -11.64 3.80
CA LEU A 40 8.29 -12.74 3.38
C LEU A 40 7.80 -13.41 2.08
N MET A 41 6.49 -13.63 1.94
CA MET A 41 5.88 -14.16 0.72
C MET A 41 6.04 -13.20 -0.45
N ASP A 42 5.76 -11.90 -0.27
CA ASP A 42 5.88 -10.88 -1.31
C ASP A 42 7.34 -10.76 -1.78
N THR A 43 8.28 -10.78 -0.83
CA THR A 43 9.71 -10.80 -1.13
C THR A 43 10.09 -12.07 -1.90
N ALA A 44 9.58 -13.24 -1.51
CA ALA A 44 9.81 -14.48 -2.23
C ALA A 44 9.18 -14.44 -3.65
N ILE A 45 7.97 -13.92 -3.80
CA ILE A 45 7.28 -13.75 -5.10
C ILE A 45 8.12 -12.88 -6.05
N LEU A 46 8.72 -11.81 -5.53
CA LEU A 46 9.61 -10.93 -6.28
C LEU A 46 10.95 -11.63 -6.61
N CYS A 47 11.60 -12.26 -5.63
CA CYS A 47 12.89 -12.94 -5.82
C CYS A 47 12.81 -14.16 -6.76
N PHE A 48 11.72 -14.93 -6.70
CA PHE A 48 11.51 -16.10 -7.55
C PHE A 48 10.82 -15.78 -8.87
N GLY A 49 10.57 -14.50 -9.16
CA GLY A 49 9.99 -14.07 -10.43
C GLY A 49 8.59 -14.65 -10.70
N ILE A 50 7.81 -14.94 -9.64
CA ILE A 50 6.46 -15.51 -9.74
C ILE A 50 5.53 -14.54 -10.48
N LEU A 51 5.68 -13.24 -10.24
CA LEU A 51 4.94 -12.18 -10.96
C LEU A 51 5.28 -12.16 -12.47
N PRO A 52 6.56 -12.09 -12.89
CA PRO A 52 6.97 -12.26 -14.29
C PRO A 52 6.46 -13.56 -14.94
N TRP A 53 6.45 -14.67 -14.20
CA TRP A 53 5.93 -15.95 -14.68
C TRP A 53 4.42 -15.89 -14.93
N PHE A 54 3.66 -15.36 -13.98
CA PHE A 54 2.21 -15.23 -14.11
C PHE A 54 1.81 -14.25 -15.22
N TRP A 55 2.58 -13.16 -15.39
CA TRP A 55 2.48 -12.25 -16.53
C TRP A 55 2.63 -13.03 -17.85
N LYS A 56 3.65 -13.89 -17.98
CA LYS A 56 3.82 -14.71 -19.19
C LYS A 56 2.65 -15.66 -19.46
N VAL A 57 2.08 -16.27 -18.41
CA VAL A 57 0.93 -17.18 -18.52
C VAL A 57 -0.33 -16.44 -18.99
N SER A 58 -0.58 -15.24 -18.44
CA SER A 58 -1.71 -14.41 -18.86
C SER A 58 -1.62 -14.02 -20.34
N GLY A 59 -0.41 -13.72 -20.84
CA GLY A 59 -0.19 -13.34 -22.24
C GLY A 59 -0.46 -14.50 -23.19
N ASN A 60 -0.06 -15.71 -22.79
CA ASN A 60 -0.36 -16.94 -23.54
C ASN A 60 -1.86 -17.23 -23.60
N LEU A 61 -2.61 -16.93 -22.54
CA LEU A 61 -4.07 -17.08 -22.50
C LEU A 61 -4.78 -16.11 -23.47
N VAL A 62 -4.33 -14.86 -23.52
CA VAL A 62 -4.83 -13.83 -24.45
C VAL A 62 -4.55 -14.23 -25.90
N ALA A 63 -3.34 -14.71 -26.18
CA ALA A 63 -2.96 -15.24 -27.49
C ALA A 63 -3.81 -16.44 -27.91
N TYR A 64 -4.11 -17.36 -26.98
CA TYR A 64 -4.98 -18.52 -27.24
C TYR A 64 -6.42 -18.12 -27.60
N LEU A 65 -6.92 -17.01 -27.05
CA LEU A 65 -8.25 -16.46 -27.36
C LEU A 65 -8.28 -15.64 -28.66
N GLY A 66 -7.18 -15.59 -29.43
CA GLY A 66 -7.09 -14.90 -30.71
C GLY A 66 -7.02 -13.37 -30.59
N LEU A 67 -6.74 -12.87 -29.39
CA LEU A 67 -6.53 -11.45 -29.12
C LEU A 67 -5.04 -11.14 -29.24
N ASP A 68 -4.72 -9.97 -29.79
CA ASP A 68 -3.33 -9.54 -29.97
C ASP A 68 -2.65 -9.36 -28.60
N ALA A 69 -1.69 -10.25 -28.33
CA ALA A 69 -0.96 -10.34 -27.07
C ALA A 69 0.02 -9.17 -26.85
N GLU A 70 0.29 -8.36 -27.88
CA GLU A 70 1.11 -7.15 -27.77
C GLU A 70 0.34 -5.98 -27.13
N ASN A 71 -1.00 -6.07 -27.06
CA ASN A 71 -1.80 -5.06 -26.37
C ASN A 71 -1.70 -5.23 -24.85
N GLU A 72 -0.80 -4.46 -24.23
CA GLU A 72 -0.60 -4.42 -22.77
C GLU A 72 -1.90 -4.19 -21.98
N ILE A 73 -2.85 -3.45 -22.57
CA ILE A 73 -4.17 -3.21 -21.98
C ILE A 73 -4.98 -4.51 -21.87
N MET A 74 -5.06 -5.31 -22.93
CA MET A 74 -5.82 -6.57 -22.94
C MET A 74 -5.18 -7.63 -22.05
N HIS A 75 -3.85 -7.63 -22.00
CA HIS A 75 -3.07 -8.51 -21.16
C HIS A 75 -3.26 -8.19 -19.66
N THR A 76 -3.21 -6.91 -19.29
CA THR A 76 -3.48 -6.44 -17.92
C THR A 76 -4.93 -6.68 -17.51
N LEU A 77 -5.90 -6.44 -18.41
CA LEU A 77 -7.32 -6.70 -18.15
C LEU A 77 -7.59 -8.20 -17.96
N SER A 78 -6.90 -9.08 -18.69
CA SER A 78 -7.05 -10.54 -18.56
C SER A 78 -6.44 -11.07 -17.26
N PHE A 79 -5.30 -10.52 -16.84
CA PHE A 79 -4.70 -10.78 -15.53
C PHE A 79 -5.66 -10.39 -14.39
N LEU A 80 -6.21 -9.17 -14.43
CA LEU A 80 -7.15 -8.68 -13.43
C LEU A 80 -8.48 -9.45 -13.44
N ALA A 81 -8.99 -9.81 -14.62
CA ALA A 81 -10.21 -10.60 -14.76
C ALA A 81 -10.03 -12.04 -14.26
N GLY A 82 -8.87 -12.67 -14.51
CA GLY A 82 -8.57 -14.02 -14.05
C GLY A 82 -8.43 -14.13 -12.53
N VAL A 83 -7.98 -13.07 -11.85
CA VAL A 83 -7.85 -13.03 -10.39
C VAL A 83 -9.19 -12.76 -9.69
N MET A 84 -10.18 -12.23 -10.39
CA MET A 84 -11.42 -11.75 -9.80
C MET A 84 -12.65 -12.28 -10.55
N ILE A 85 -13.14 -13.45 -10.13
CA ILE A 85 -14.43 -13.97 -10.59
C ILE A 85 -15.53 -13.26 -9.79
N TRP A 86 -16.11 -12.22 -10.39
CA TRP A 86 -17.34 -11.59 -9.89
C TRP A 86 -18.53 -12.27 -10.54
N SER A 87 -19.41 -12.87 -9.75
CA SER A 87 -20.74 -13.27 -10.23
C SER A 87 -21.73 -12.13 -9.99
N GLN A 88 -22.76 -12.01 -10.82
CA GLN A 88 -23.87 -11.10 -10.50
C GLN A 88 -24.66 -11.69 -9.35
N LEU A 89 -25.14 -10.84 -8.42
CA LEU A 89 -26.07 -11.30 -7.39
C LEU A 89 -27.32 -11.84 -8.12
N PRO A 90 -27.71 -13.11 -7.89
CA PRO A 90 -28.90 -13.68 -8.50
C PRO A 90 -30.12 -12.82 -8.19
N ASP A 91 -31.08 -12.83 -9.12
CA ASP A 91 -32.34 -12.13 -8.93
C ASP A 91 -33.13 -12.81 -7.79
N GLY A 92 -33.56 -12.02 -6.81
CA GLY A 92 -34.19 -12.51 -5.58
C GLY A 92 -34.58 -11.38 -4.63
N GLU A 93 -35.21 -11.73 -3.51
CA GLU A 93 -35.76 -10.77 -2.54
C GLU A 93 -34.69 -9.83 -1.95
N LEU A 94 -33.52 -10.38 -1.59
CA LEU A 94 -32.37 -9.60 -1.14
C LEU A 94 -31.95 -8.51 -2.15
N ARG A 95 -31.91 -8.87 -3.44
CA ARG A 95 -31.50 -7.94 -4.49
C ARG A 95 -32.49 -6.79 -4.62
N GLU A 96 -33.79 -7.10 -4.64
CA GLU A 96 -34.86 -6.09 -4.72
C GLU A 96 -34.82 -5.14 -3.52
N LYS A 97 -34.58 -5.64 -2.31
CA LYS A 97 -34.42 -4.82 -1.10
C LYS A 97 -33.23 -3.86 -1.21
N ILE A 98 -32.09 -4.34 -1.68
CA ILE A 98 -30.88 -3.52 -1.88
C ILE A 98 -31.11 -2.46 -2.97
N GLU A 99 -31.71 -2.83 -4.10
CA GLU A 99 -32.01 -1.89 -5.18
C GLU A 99 -33.02 -0.81 -4.73
N LYS A 100 -34.04 -1.18 -3.95
CA LYS A 100 -35.00 -0.25 -3.36
C LYS A 100 -34.34 0.71 -2.36
N LEU A 101 -33.43 0.21 -1.53
CA LEU A 101 -32.64 1.04 -0.61
C LEU A 101 -31.72 2.01 -1.36
N ALA A 102 -31.01 1.54 -2.38
CA ALA A 102 -30.17 2.39 -3.22
C ALA A 102 -31.00 3.48 -3.93
N ALA A 103 -32.18 3.12 -4.45
CA ALA A 103 -33.10 4.05 -5.09
C ALA A 103 -33.62 5.13 -4.12
N SER A 104 -33.97 4.75 -2.87
CA SER A 104 -34.45 5.71 -1.86
C SER A 104 -33.40 6.76 -1.50
N LEU A 105 -32.13 6.38 -1.49
CA LEU A 105 -30.99 7.27 -1.21
C LEU A 105 -30.50 8.06 -2.44
N LYS A 106 -31.11 7.82 -3.62
CA LYS A 106 -30.67 8.32 -4.93
C LYS A 106 -29.23 7.92 -5.26
N PHE A 107 -28.82 6.74 -4.82
CA PHE A 107 -27.52 6.18 -5.14
C PHE A 107 -27.52 5.69 -6.60
N PRO A 108 -26.55 6.10 -7.44
CA PRO A 108 -26.50 5.72 -8.86
C PRO A 108 -25.96 4.30 -9.05
N LEU A 109 -26.72 3.30 -8.56
CA LEU A 109 -26.40 1.88 -8.68
C LEU A 109 -26.49 1.43 -10.14
N LYS A 110 -25.43 0.80 -10.65
CA LYS A 110 -25.40 0.19 -12.00
C LYS A 110 -25.43 -1.32 -11.97
N LYS A 111 -24.64 -1.93 -11.08
CA LYS A 111 -24.52 -3.39 -10.97
C LYS A 111 -24.27 -3.80 -9.53
N LEU A 112 -24.80 -4.97 -9.18
CA LEU A 112 -24.66 -5.62 -7.89
C LEU A 112 -23.97 -6.98 -8.10
N PHE A 113 -22.86 -7.19 -7.41
CA PHE A 113 -22.03 -8.38 -7.58
C PHE A 113 -21.90 -9.16 -6.28
N VAL A 114 -21.72 -10.46 -6.42
CA VAL A 114 -21.26 -11.35 -5.36
C VAL A 114 -19.88 -11.87 -5.71
N VAL A 115 -19.03 -11.93 -4.70
CA VAL A 115 -17.72 -12.58 -4.76
C VAL A 115 -17.76 -13.86 -3.97
N ASP A 116 -17.19 -14.91 -4.56
CA ASP A 116 -16.78 -16.09 -3.81
C ASP A 116 -15.54 -15.74 -2.96
N GLY A 117 -15.80 -15.29 -1.73
CA GLY A 117 -14.79 -15.04 -0.71
C GLY A 117 -14.51 -16.29 0.13
N SER A 118 -15.46 -17.23 0.20
CA SER A 118 -15.38 -18.46 0.98
C SER A 118 -14.22 -19.38 0.55
N THR A 119 -13.85 -19.36 -0.73
CA THR A 119 -12.67 -20.07 -1.25
C THR A 119 -11.34 -19.58 -0.69
N ARG A 120 -11.26 -18.33 -0.21
CA ARG A 120 -10.01 -17.71 0.27
C ARG A 120 -9.98 -17.51 1.79
N SER A 121 -11.11 -17.18 2.41
CA SER A 121 -11.19 -16.95 3.86
C SER A 121 -12.61 -16.98 4.39
N SER A 122 -12.78 -17.12 5.70
CA SER A 122 -14.09 -17.00 6.38
C SER A 122 -14.51 -15.55 6.68
N HIS A 123 -13.74 -14.55 6.23
CA HIS A 123 -14.06 -13.14 6.48
C HIS A 123 -15.21 -12.68 5.60
N SER A 124 -16.14 -11.95 6.20
CA SER A 124 -17.29 -11.35 5.53
C SER A 124 -17.04 -9.87 5.27
N ASN A 125 -17.40 -9.42 4.08
CA ASN A 125 -17.23 -8.03 3.69
C ASN A 125 -18.29 -7.60 2.67
N ALA A 126 -18.56 -6.31 2.63
CA ALA A 126 -19.30 -5.65 1.57
C ALA A 126 -18.66 -4.28 1.33
N TYR A 127 -18.58 -3.87 0.08
CA TYR A 127 -18.04 -2.56 -0.24
C TYR A 127 -18.63 -2.03 -1.53
N MET A 128 -18.40 -0.73 -1.75
CA MET A 128 -18.87 -0.02 -2.91
C MET A 128 -17.70 0.59 -3.66
N TYR A 129 -17.77 0.56 -4.99
CA TYR A 129 -16.76 1.19 -5.82
C TYR A 129 -17.40 1.81 -7.06
N GLY A 130 -16.63 2.66 -7.74
CA GLY A 130 -17.02 3.23 -9.02
C GLY A 130 -17.07 4.76 -9.03
N PHE A 131 -16.85 5.28 -10.22
CA PHE A 131 -16.73 6.71 -10.49
C PHE A 131 -18.08 7.32 -10.87
N PHE A 132 -18.34 8.53 -10.38
CA PHE A 132 -19.52 9.34 -10.73
C PHE A 132 -20.83 8.55 -10.68
N ASN A 133 -21.51 8.44 -11.83
CA ASN A 133 -22.82 7.80 -11.99
C ASN A 133 -22.74 6.29 -12.25
N ASN A 134 -21.55 5.69 -12.15
CA ASN A 134 -21.30 4.28 -12.41
C ASN A 134 -20.86 3.56 -11.14
N LYS A 135 -21.70 3.59 -10.10
CA LYS A 135 -21.41 2.95 -8.82
C LYS A 135 -21.91 1.52 -8.80
N ARG A 136 -21.15 0.66 -8.11
CA ARG A 136 -21.37 -0.77 -8.01
C ARG A 136 -21.22 -1.17 -6.55
N ILE A 137 -22.02 -2.14 -6.15
CA ILE A 137 -21.96 -2.73 -4.81
C ILE A 137 -21.46 -4.17 -4.99
N VAL A 138 -20.57 -4.58 -4.09
CA VAL A 138 -20.04 -5.92 -4.00
C VAL A 138 -20.38 -6.48 -2.63
N LEU A 139 -20.92 -7.69 -2.62
CA LEU A 139 -21.11 -8.50 -1.42
C LEU A 139 -20.22 -9.74 -1.48
N TYR A 140 -19.71 -10.18 -0.34
CA TYR A 140 -19.09 -11.50 -0.24
C TYR A 140 -20.17 -12.55 0.01
N ASP A 141 -20.01 -13.73 -0.59
CA ASP A 141 -20.87 -14.90 -0.33
C ASP A 141 -20.87 -15.29 1.16
N THR A 142 -19.73 -15.17 1.84
CA THR A 142 -19.58 -15.40 3.28
C THR A 142 -20.47 -14.49 4.12
N LEU A 143 -20.66 -13.22 3.71
CA LEU A 143 -21.55 -12.29 4.41
C LEU A 143 -23.00 -12.75 4.31
N ILE A 144 -23.41 -13.21 3.13
CA ILE A 144 -24.76 -13.73 2.89
C ILE A 144 -25.00 -15.03 3.66
N GLN A 145 -23.98 -15.90 3.75
CA GLN A 145 -24.06 -17.17 4.48
C GLN A 145 -24.06 -17.00 6.01
N GLN A 146 -23.37 -15.97 6.52
CA GLN A 146 -23.25 -15.72 7.97
C GLN A 146 -24.44 -14.95 8.54
N CYS A 147 -25.07 -14.08 7.75
CA CYS A 147 -26.30 -13.41 8.15
C CYS A 147 -27.48 -14.41 8.15
N THR A 148 -28.27 -14.39 9.21
CA THR A 148 -29.41 -15.31 9.36
C THR A 148 -30.63 -14.81 8.60
N ASN A 149 -30.72 -13.47 8.45
CA ASN A 149 -31.82 -12.80 7.77
C ASN A 149 -31.31 -11.85 6.68
N GLU A 150 -32.06 -11.69 5.60
CA GLU A 150 -31.74 -10.72 4.54
C GLU A 150 -31.72 -9.28 5.07
N GLU A 151 -32.52 -8.97 6.09
CA GLU A 151 -32.54 -7.63 6.70
C GLU A 151 -31.21 -7.26 7.34
N GLU A 152 -30.45 -8.23 7.87
CA GLU A 152 -29.12 -8.02 8.44
C GLU A 152 -28.14 -7.61 7.34
N VAL A 153 -28.19 -8.29 6.18
CA VAL A 153 -27.37 -7.94 5.01
C VAL A 153 -27.73 -6.53 4.50
N VAL A 154 -29.02 -6.22 4.41
CA VAL A 154 -29.50 -4.89 3.99
C VAL A 154 -29.06 -3.81 4.98
N ALA A 155 -29.03 -4.10 6.28
CA ALA A 155 -28.54 -3.16 7.30
C ALA A 155 -27.04 -2.89 7.16
N VAL A 156 -26.23 -3.91 6.85
CA VAL A 156 -24.80 -3.73 6.52
C VAL A 156 -24.65 -2.87 5.27
N ILE A 157 -25.42 -3.12 4.22
CA ILE A 157 -25.39 -2.28 3.01
C ILE A 157 -25.86 -0.85 3.30
N ALA A 158 -26.83 -0.64 4.20
CA ALA A 158 -27.24 0.69 4.63
C ALA A 158 -26.11 1.44 5.35
N HIS A 159 -25.32 0.75 6.18
CA HIS A 159 -24.13 1.31 6.82
C HIS A 159 -23.10 1.76 5.76
N GLU A 160 -22.78 0.89 4.79
CA GLU A 160 -21.86 1.22 3.69
C GLU A 160 -22.36 2.40 2.86
N LEU A 161 -23.64 2.41 2.48
CA LEU A 161 -24.27 3.53 1.79
C LEU A 161 -24.23 4.82 2.62
N GLY A 162 -24.24 4.71 3.95
CA GLY A 162 -24.02 5.82 4.88
C GLY A 162 -22.65 6.48 4.68
N HIS A 163 -21.58 5.70 4.55
CA HIS A 163 -20.24 6.22 4.25
C HIS A 163 -20.21 7.02 2.95
N TRP A 164 -20.93 6.55 1.92
CA TRP A 164 -21.07 7.30 0.67
C TRP A 164 -21.90 8.57 0.86
N LYS A 165 -23.06 8.47 1.50
CA LYS A 165 -24.01 9.59 1.65
C LYS A 165 -23.42 10.74 2.46
N LEU A 166 -22.63 10.42 3.48
CA LEU A 166 -21.96 11.37 4.36
C LEU A 166 -20.58 11.79 3.84
N ASN A 167 -20.19 11.37 2.63
CA ASN A 167 -18.90 11.70 2.01
C ASN A 167 -17.67 11.31 2.85
N HIS A 168 -17.77 10.28 3.70
CA HIS A 168 -16.67 9.85 4.57
C HIS A 168 -15.39 9.55 3.76
N THR A 169 -15.52 8.85 2.63
CA THR A 169 -14.37 8.56 1.74
C THR A 169 -13.66 9.82 1.25
N MET A 170 -14.41 10.88 0.91
CA MET A 170 -13.84 12.14 0.45
C MET A 170 -13.14 12.89 1.60
N TYR A 171 -13.77 12.97 2.76
CA TYR A 171 -13.16 13.59 3.94
C TYR A 171 -11.89 12.86 4.37
N SER A 172 -11.91 11.53 4.41
CA SER A 172 -10.73 10.72 4.70
C SER A 172 -9.62 10.95 3.66
N PHE A 173 -9.96 10.98 2.36
CA PHE A 173 -8.99 11.26 1.31
C PHE A 173 -8.33 12.64 1.52
N ILE A 174 -9.14 13.70 1.70
CA ILE A 174 -8.66 15.05 1.95
C ILE A 174 -7.79 15.10 3.21
N ALA A 175 -8.22 14.51 4.31
CA ALA A 175 -7.46 14.48 5.56
C ALA A 175 -6.09 13.81 5.37
N VAL A 176 -6.04 12.68 4.66
CA VAL A 176 -4.77 12.00 4.33
C VAL A 176 -3.88 12.89 3.46
N GLN A 177 -4.42 13.54 2.42
CA GLN A 177 -3.61 14.43 1.57
C GLN A 177 -3.03 15.60 2.39
N HIS A 178 -3.81 16.21 3.28
CA HIS A 178 -3.38 17.37 4.07
C HIS A 178 -2.43 17.02 5.21
N THR A 179 -2.44 15.77 5.70
CA THR A 179 -1.58 15.34 6.80
C THR A 179 -0.30 14.67 6.30
N VAL A 180 -0.41 13.77 5.31
CA VAL A 180 0.70 12.96 4.84
C VAL A 180 1.61 13.74 3.88
N ILE A 181 1.06 14.53 2.96
CA ILE A 181 1.88 15.22 1.95
C ILE A 181 2.87 16.22 2.58
N PRO A 182 2.46 17.13 3.50
CA PRO A 182 3.39 18.06 4.10
C PRO A 182 4.45 17.36 4.95
N LEU A 183 4.06 16.29 5.66
CA LEU A 183 4.99 15.47 6.42
C LEU A 183 6.00 14.79 5.50
N GLN A 184 5.56 14.26 4.36
CA GLN A 184 6.44 13.63 3.38
C GLN A 184 7.45 14.62 2.81
N HIS A 185 7.03 15.86 2.50
CA HIS A 185 7.96 16.90 2.05
C HIS A 185 8.99 17.28 3.12
N LEU A 186 8.57 17.38 4.39
CA LEU A 186 9.48 17.64 5.51
C LEU A 186 10.52 16.49 5.68
N VAL A 187 10.04 15.25 5.65
CA VAL A 187 10.91 14.07 5.78
C VAL A 187 11.87 13.98 4.60
N ASN A 188 11.39 14.17 3.36
CA ASN A 188 12.23 14.16 2.17
C ASN A 188 13.31 15.25 2.22
N PHE A 189 12.97 16.45 2.69
CA PHE A 189 13.96 17.51 2.90
C PHE A 189 15.04 17.08 3.90
N GLY A 190 14.63 16.54 5.05
CA GLY A 190 15.56 16.03 6.06
C GLY A 190 16.47 14.92 5.53
N LEU A 191 15.90 13.96 4.78
CA LEU A 191 16.66 12.87 4.16
C LEU A 191 17.64 13.37 3.09
N ASN A 192 17.26 14.38 2.30
CA ASN A 192 18.16 15.00 1.33
C ASN A 192 19.35 15.68 2.04
N LEU A 193 19.12 16.38 3.14
CA LEU A 193 20.21 16.95 3.94
C LEU A 193 21.15 15.86 4.47
N VAL A 194 20.61 14.77 5.03
CA VAL A 194 21.41 13.63 5.50
C VAL A 194 22.21 13.00 4.36
N SER A 195 21.58 12.73 3.21
CA SER A 195 22.24 12.20 2.01
C SER A 195 23.40 13.09 1.56
N ARG A 196 23.20 14.41 1.56
CA ARG A 196 24.27 15.38 1.24
C ARG A 196 25.44 15.28 2.22
N THR A 197 25.18 15.09 3.52
CA THR A 197 26.27 14.88 4.49
C THR A 197 27.05 13.59 4.24
N PHE A 198 26.39 12.53 3.75
CA PHE A 198 27.08 11.28 3.43
C PHE A 198 27.99 11.43 2.22
N GLU A 199 27.59 12.21 1.21
CA GLU A 199 28.44 12.55 0.07
C GLU A 199 29.70 13.30 0.51
N PHE A 200 29.59 14.31 1.38
CA PHE A 200 30.77 15.01 1.91
C PHE A 200 31.68 14.09 2.74
N GLN A 201 31.10 13.18 3.52
CA GLN A 201 31.89 12.18 4.27
C GLN A 201 32.65 11.23 3.34
N ALA A 202 32.02 10.80 2.24
CA ALA A 202 32.65 9.97 1.22
C ALA A 202 33.78 10.71 0.48
N ASP A 203 33.56 11.97 0.12
CA ASP A 203 34.58 12.82 -0.52
C ASP A 203 35.78 13.05 0.42
N ALA A 204 35.53 13.34 1.71
CA ALA A 204 36.57 13.48 2.72
C ALA A 204 37.37 12.18 2.93
N PHE A 205 36.69 11.02 2.85
CA PHE A 205 37.35 9.72 2.93
C PHE A 205 38.28 9.48 1.72
N ALA A 206 37.82 9.79 0.50
CA ALA A 206 38.64 9.69 -0.70
C ALA A 206 39.84 10.66 -0.67
N LYS A 207 39.65 11.88 -0.14
CA LYS A 207 40.72 12.85 0.12
C LYS A 207 41.78 12.28 1.08
N LYS A 208 41.36 11.67 2.19
CA LYS A 208 42.27 11.05 3.17
C LYS A 208 43.13 9.94 2.57
N LEU A 209 42.64 9.23 1.55
CA LEU A 209 43.39 8.21 0.81
C LEU A 209 44.34 8.79 -0.24
N GLY A 210 44.39 10.11 -0.42
CA GLY A 210 45.27 10.78 -1.39
C GLY A 210 44.67 10.94 -2.79
N TYR A 211 43.38 10.62 -2.98
CA TYR A 211 42.73 10.69 -4.30
C TYR A 211 42.05 12.04 -4.60
N ALA A 212 42.27 13.07 -3.78
CA ALA A 212 41.59 14.37 -3.91
C ALA A 212 41.63 14.96 -5.33
N LYS A 213 42.82 15.06 -5.94
CA LYS A 213 42.98 15.61 -7.30
C LYS A 213 42.29 14.77 -8.38
N ALA A 214 42.36 13.44 -8.26
CA ALA A 214 41.73 12.53 -9.21
C ALA A 214 40.19 12.58 -9.09
N LEU A 215 39.69 12.70 -7.86
CA LEU A 215 38.26 12.85 -7.58
C LEU A 215 37.70 14.15 -8.18
N CYS A 216 38.36 15.29 -7.96
CA CYS A 216 37.95 16.56 -8.56
C CYS A 216 37.85 16.47 -10.10
N ALA A 217 38.88 15.91 -10.74
CA ALA A 217 38.89 15.74 -12.20
C ALA A 217 37.76 14.82 -12.69
N GLY A 218 37.49 13.73 -11.96
CA GLY A 218 36.39 12.81 -12.25
C GLY A 218 35.03 13.47 -12.13
N LEU A 219 34.78 14.24 -11.06
CA LEU A 219 33.52 14.93 -10.84
C LEU A 219 33.25 16.01 -11.90
N ILE A 220 34.27 16.78 -12.29
CA ILE A 220 34.15 17.78 -13.36
C ILE A 220 33.78 17.10 -14.69
N LYS A 221 34.49 16.02 -15.03
CA LYS A 221 34.23 15.28 -16.29
C LYS A 221 32.82 14.70 -16.33
N LEU A 222 32.35 14.10 -15.24
CA LEU A 222 30.99 13.57 -15.14
C LEU A 222 29.94 14.67 -15.25
N GLN A 223 30.19 15.85 -14.69
CA GLN A 223 29.27 16.99 -14.79
C GLN A 223 29.19 17.53 -16.23
N GLU A 224 30.32 17.63 -16.92
CA GLU A 224 30.40 18.04 -18.32
C GLU A 224 29.64 17.08 -19.24
N GLU A 225 29.83 15.77 -19.05
CA GLU A 225 29.13 14.73 -19.82
C GLU A 225 27.61 14.73 -19.57
N ASN A 226 27.19 15.01 -18.33
CA ASN A 226 25.78 15.02 -17.95
C ASN A 226 25.07 16.38 -18.17
N LEU A 227 25.78 17.40 -18.68
CA LEU A 227 25.26 18.77 -18.91
C LEU A 227 24.45 19.32 -17.72
N SER A 228 24.89 18.96 -16.51
CA SER A 228 24.13 19.24 -15.28
C SER A 228 24.34 20.68 -14.80
N ALA A 229 23.32 21.27 -14.17
CA ALA A 229 23.35 22.67 -13.73
C ALA A 229 24.53 22.93 -12.77
N MET A 230 25.44 23.84 -13.15
CA MET A 230 26.66 24.13 -12.39
C MET A 230 26.43 25.03 -11.17
N ASN A 231 25.56 26.03 -11.29
CA ASN A 231 25.24 26.96 -10.23
C ASN A 231 23.75 26.93 -9.96
N THR A 232 23.37 26.18 -8.93
CA THR A 232 21.98 26.00 -8.53
C THR A 232 21.75 26.76 -7.24
N ASP A 233 20.59 27.42 -7.14
CA ASP A 233 20.22 28.15 -5.93
C ASP A 233 20.34 27.24 -4.67
N PRO A 234 20.93 27.74 -3.56
CA PRO A 234 21.17 26.92 -2.37
C PRO A 234 19.90 26.32 -1.74
N TRP A 235 18.77 27.02 -1.81
CA TRP A 235 17.50 26.51 -1.30
C TRP A 235 16.90 25.46 -2.22
N TYR A 236 16.99 25.70 -3.52
CA TYR A 236 16.57 24.73 -4.52
C TYR A 236 17.36 23.43 -4.42
N SER A 237 18.70 23.52 -4.33
CA SER A 237 19.57 22.35 -4.21
C SER A 237 19.35 21.60 -2.92
N ALA A 238 19.15 22.30 -1.79
CA ALA A 238 18.87 21.68 -0.50
C ALA A 238 17.56 20.89 -0.48
N TYR A 239 16.56 21.34 -1.24
CA TYR A 239 15.27 20.68 -1.28
C TYR A 239 15.18 19.55 -2.30
N HIS A 240 15.77 19.72 -3.49
CA HIS A 240 15.56 18.80 -4.61
C HIS A 240 16.70 17.80 -4.83
N TYR A 241 17.92 18.07 -4.36
CA TYR A 241 19.07 17.24 -4.69
C TYR A 241 19.53 16.41 -3.49
N SER A 242 19.62 15.09 -3.70
CA SER A 242 20.24 14.16 -2.77
C SER A 242 21.77 14.28 -2.75
N HIS A 243 22.37 14.84 -3.81
CA HIS A 243 23.80 15.13 -3.95
C HIS A 243 24.05 16.64 -3.89
N PRO A 244 25.09 17.11 -3.17
CA PRO A 244 25.46 18.52 -3.20
C PRO A 244 25.91 18.93 -4.62
N PRO A 245 25.66 20.19 -5.04
CA PRO A 245 26.18 20.74 -6.28
C PRO A 245 27.70 20.57 -6.41
N LEU A 246 28.18 20.45 -7.65
CA LEU A 246 29.61 20.23 -7.93
C LEU A 246 30.50 21.27 -7.23
N VAL A 247 30.13 22.55 -7.28
CA VAL A 247 30.90 23.65 -6.69
C VAL A 247 31.11 23.46 -5.19
N GLU A 248 30.07 23.02 -4.46
CA GLU A 248 30.16 22.77 -3.02
C GLU A 248 31.09 21.58 -2.71
N ARG A 249 31.03 20.51 -3.52
CA ARG A 249 31.89 19.33 -3.36
C ARG A 249 33.35 19.65 -3.62
N LEU A 250 33.64 20.36 -4.73
CA LEU A 250 35.01 20.75 -5.07
C LEU A 250 35.61 21.66 -3.98
N ALA A 251 34.85 22.62 -3.48
CA ALA A 251 35.29 23.50 -2.39
C ALA A 251 35.66 22.70 -1.12
N ALA A 252 34.84 21.71 -0.73
CA ALA A 252 35.11 20.87 0.43
C ALA A 252 36.33 19.95 0.26
N ILE A 253 36.59 19.46 -0.97
CA ILE A 253 37.76 18.62 -1.27
C ILE A 253 39.05 19.43 -1.28
N GLU A 254 39.00 20.65 -1.82
CA GLU A 254 40.15 21.55 -1.96
C GLU A 254 40.53 22.30 -0.68
N GLU A 255 39.62 22.39 0.29
CA GLU A 255 39.89 23.02 1.58
C GLU A 255 41.12 22.35 2.24
N PRO A 256 42.16 23.09 2.62
CA PRO A 256 43.33 22.50 3.28
C PRO A 256 42.88 21.89 4.61
N ASP A 257 43.40 20.69 4.95
CA ASP A 257 43.13 20.11 6.26
C ASP A 257 43.62 21.11 7.31
N SER A 258 42.68 21.68 8.09
CA SER A 258 43.04 22.55 9.20
C SER A 258 44.00 21.74 10.09
N LYS A 259 45.18 22.31 10.35
CA LYS A 259 46.20 21.68 11.19
C LYS A 259 45.52 21.22 12.48
N LYS A 260 45.36 19.91 12.64
CA LYS A 260 45.07 19.34 13.96
C LYS A 260 46.35 19.56 14.76
N GLU A 261 46.29 20.50 15.69
CA GLU A 261 47.25 20.57 16.79
C GLU A 261 47.27 19.21 17.48
N ASP A 262 48.49 18.75 17.75
CA ASP A 262 48.87 17.45 18.30
C ASP A 262 48.23 17.14 19.67
#